data_AF-A0A2G9U6F0-F1
#
_entry.id   AF-A0A2G9U6F0-F1
#
_cell.length_a   1.000
_cell.length_b   1.000
_cell.length_c   1.000
_cell.angle_alpha   90.00
_cell.angle_beta   90.00
_cell.angle_gamma   90.00
#
_symmetry.space_group_name_H-M   'P 1'
#
loop_
_entity.id
_entity.type
_entity.pdbx_description
1 polymer ?
#
loop_
_entity_poly.entity_id
_entity_poly.type
_entity_poly.pdbx_seq_one_letter_code
_entity_poly.pdbx_strand_id
1 'polypeptide(L)'
;MAGIFGCACKLNTSFVILFVGRILDGFFAALVTSPFQQWYVDEHQVTFDFPPEWIQSTFLILSLGAGFLSVTAGITSHIVVGISKVIVLPYILSIVTLIIGGVFITSQWNENRSVDAPLPFKNVIGKALAVIRSNPMAFVISVTSCCAEMASQMFVFVWAPLFIRAEHSGMKR
;
A
#
# COMPACT_ATOMS: atom_id res chain seq x y z
N MET A 1 9.16 -7.21 -6.52
CA MET A 1 10.45 -7.65 -5.92
C MET A 1 10.54 -7.34 -4.42
N ALA A 2 10.20 -6.14 -3.93
CA ALA A 2 10.28 -5.80 -2.48
C ALA A 2 9.29 -6.57 -1.56
N GLY A 3 8.04 -6.78 -1.98
CA GLY A 3 7.04 -7.52 -1.18
C GLY A 3 7.41 -8.99 -0.90
N ILE A 4 8.20 -9.62 -1.79
CA ILE A 4 8.70 -11.00 -1.63
C ILE A 4 9.70 -11.06 -0.47
N PHE A 5 10.56 -10.04 -0.36
CA PHE A 5 11.52 -9.91 0.74
C PHE A 5 10.83 -9.65 2.08
N GLY A 6 9.76 -8.85 2.10
CA GLY A 6 8.93 -8.61 3.29
C GLY A 6 8.20 -9.85 3.80
N CYS A 7 7.67 -10.69 2.90
CA CYS A 7 7.07 -11.97 3.26
C CYS A 7 8.11 -13.02 3.70
N ALA A 8 9.28 -13.06 3.08
CA ALA A 8 10.38 -13.93 3.49
C ALA A 8 10.95 -13.55 4.87
N CYS A 9 10.93 -12.25 5.22
CA CYS A 9 11.34 -11.75 6.53
C CYS A 9 10.44 -12.24 7.68
N LYS A 10 9.15 -12.56 7.42
CA LYS A 10 8.24 -13.11 8.43
C LYS A 10 8.57 -14.56 8.84
N LEU A 11 9.45 -15.24 8.11
CA LEU A 11 9.99 -16.55 8.48
C LEU A 11 11.13 -16.45 9.51
N ASN A 12 11.72 -15.26 9.70
CA ASN A 12 12.81 -15.04 10.65
C ASN A 12 12.32 -14.37 11.93
N THR A 13 12.72 -14.92 13.08
CA THR A 13 12.28 -14.49 14.43
C THR A 13 12.98 -13.22 14.93
N SER A 14 13.86 -12.60 14.14
CA SER A 14 14.61 -11.41 14.54
C SER A 14 13.79 -10.14 14.39
N PHE A 15 13.58 -9.43 15.51
CA PHE A 15 12.81 -8.18 15.58
C PHE A 15 13.28 -7.11 14.57
N VAL A 16 14.58 -6.97 14.36
CA VAL A 16 15.16 -5.98 13.42
C VAL A 16 14.72 -6.26 11.98
N ILE A 17 14.69 -7.54 11.58
CA ILE A 17 14.30 -7.97 10.24
C ILE A 17 12.80 -7.72 10.01
N LEU A 18 11.97 -7.99 11.02
CA LEU A 18 10.54 -7.67 11.01
C LEU A 18 10.29 -6.16 10.89
N PHE A 19 11.08 -5.33 11.59
CA PHE A 19 10.96 -3.88 11.56
C PHE A 19 11.33 -3.30 10.18
N VAL A 20 12.48 -3.71 9.62
CA VAL A 20 12.90 -3.31 8.27
C VAL A 20 11.88 -3.76 7.22
N GLY A 21 11.33 -4.96 7.37
CA GLY A 21 10.27 -5.47 6.49
C GLY A 21 9.04 -4.54 6.44
N ARG A 22 8.64 -3.93 7.57
CA ARG A 22 7.50 -3.00 7.61
C ARG A 22 7.79 -1.67 6.92
N ILE A 23 8.99 -1.14 7.06
CA ILE A 23 9.41 0.08 6.38
C ILE A 23 9.39 -0.14 4.86
N LEU A 24 9.95 -1.26 4.40
CA LEU A 24 10.00 -1.61 2.98
C LEU A 24 8.61 -1.85 2.39
N ASP A 25 7.67 -2.40 3.17
CA ASP A 25 6.29 -2.64 2.73
C ASP A 25 5.57 -1.32 2.43
N GLY A 26 5.73 -0.31 3.29
CA GLY A 26 5.19 1.04 3.06
C GLY A 26 5.79 1.71 1.83
N PHE A 27 7.11 1.59 1.64
CA PHE A 27 7.78 2.11 0.45
C PHE A 27 7.29 1.43 -0.84
N PHE A 28 7.09 0.11 -0.80
CA PHE A 28 6.54 -0.65 -1.92
C PHE A 28 5.11 -0.20 -2.27
N ALA A 29 4.23 -0.01 -1.28
CA ALA A 29 2.87 0.48 -1.52
C ALA A 29 2.86 1.86 -2.20
N ALA A 30 3.76 2.77 -1.78
CA ALA A 30 3.90 4.08 -2.40
C ALA A 30 4.40 3.99 -3.85
N LEU A 31 5.34 3.09 -4.13
CA LEU A 31 5.87 2.84 -5.48
C LEU A 31 4.85 2.17 -6.41
N VAL A 32 3.86 1.45 -5.88
CA VAL A 32 2.79 0.90 -6.72
C VAL A 32 1.72 1.95 -6.97
N THR A 33 1.32 2.73 -5.97
CA THR A 33 0.18 3.65 -6.14
C THR A 33 0.54 4.94 -6.89
N SER A 34 1.70 5.53 -6.60
CA SER A 34 2.09 6.86 -7.15
C SER A 34 2.30 6.86 -8.67
N PRO A 35 3.16 6.00 -9.25
CA PRO A 35 3.39 6.03 -10.70
C PRO A 35 2.14 5.59 -11.47
N PHE A 36 1.29 4.72 -10.89
CA PHE A 36 0.04 4.29 -11.50
C PHE A 36 -0.94 5.46 -11.62
N GLN A 37 -1.08 6.26 -10.56
CA GLN A 37 -1.90 7.47 -10.58
C GLN A 37 -1.37 8.50 -11.58
N GLN A 38 -0.04 8.73 -11.60
CA GLN A 38 0.58 9.67 -12.52
C GLN A 38 0.40 9.24 -13.98
N TRP A 39 0.64 7.96 -14.29
CA TRP A 39 0.46 7.42 -15.62
C TRP A 39 -1.00 7.53 -16.08
N TYR A 40 -1.94 7.17 -15.22
CA TYR A 40 -3.37 7.20 -15.56
C TYR A 40 -3.85 8.63 -15.83
N VAL A 41 -3.43 9.60 -15.01
CA VAL A 41 -3.76 11.01 -15.21
C VAL A 41 -3.16 11.53 -16.51
N ASP A 42 -1.89 11.22 -16.79
CA ASP A 42 -1.22 11.67 -18.02
C ASP A 42 -1.90 11.10 -19.27
N GLU A 43 -2.20 9.81 -19.32
CA GLU A 43 -2.87 9.21 -20.48
C GLU A 43 -4.31 9.69 -20.66
N HIS A 44 -5.04 9.90 -19.56
CA HIS A 44 -6.42 10.38 -19.60
C HIS A 44 -6.52 11.85 -20.03
N GLN A 45 -5.54 12.68 -19.65
CA GLN A 45 -5.50 14.11 -20.01
C GLN A 45 -4.86 14.37 -21.37
N VAL A 46 -3.78 13.65 -21.73
CA VAL A 46 -2.99 13.94 -22.94
C VAL A 46 -3.52 13.20 -24.17
N THR A 47 -4.01 11.96 -24.02
CA THR A 47 -4.38 11.13 -25.18
C THR A 47 -5.86 11.22 -25.53
N PHE A 48 -6.74 11.37 -24.53
CA PHE A 48 -8.18 11.26 -24.73
C PHE A 48 -9.01 12.49 -24.34
N ASP A 49 -8.41 13.52 -23.73
CA ASP A 49 -9.07 14.79 -23.33
C ASP A 49 -10.42 14.56 -22.63
N PHE A 50 -10.47 13.57 -21.73
CA PHE A 50 -11.69 13.23 -21.02
C PHE A 50 -11.94 14.18 -19.85
N PRO A 51 -13.22 14.42 -19.48
CA PRO A 51 -13.55 15.32 -18.39
C PRO A 51 -13.01 14.80 -17.05
N PRO A 52 -12.42 15.68 -16.21
CA PRO A 52 -11.66 15.31 -15.02
C PRO A 52 -12.50 14.64 -13.91
N GLU A 53 -13.83 14.72 -14.01
CA GLU A 53 -14.79 14.07 -13.11
C GLU A 53 -14.80 12.53 -13.25
N TRP A 54 -14.38 11.99 -14.40
CA TRP A 54 -14.31 10.55 -14.64
C TRP A 54 -13.11 9.91 -13.93
N ILE A 55 -12.02 10.66 -13.78
CA ILE A 55 -10.82 10.25 -13.02
C ILE A 55 -11.19 9.93 -11.57
N GLN A 56 -11.95 10.84 -10.92
CA GLN A 56 -12.38 10.65 -9.53
C GLN A 56 -13.30 9.43 -9.38
N SER A 57 -14.21 9.24 -10.32
CA SER A 57 -15.12 8.08 -10.36
C SER A 57 -14.35 6.76 -10.48
N THR A 58 -13.33 6.71 -11.34
CA THR A 58 -12.48 5.52 -11.50
C THR A 58 -11.66 5.24 -10.23
N PHE A 59 -11.08 6.26 -9.59
CA PHE A 59 -10.37 6.07 -8.32
C PHE A 59 -11.26 5.59 -7.19
N LEU A 60 -12.53 6.01 -7.17
CA LEU A 60 -13.52 5.51 -6.22
C LEU A 60 -13.79 4.02 -6.45
N ILE A 61 -14.05 3.62 -7.69
CA ILE A 61 -14.27 2.20 -8.05
C ILE A 61 -13.04 1.36 -7.70
N LEU A 62 -11.84 1.86 -7.98
CA LEU A 62 -10.59 1.19 -7.63
C LEU A 62 -10.44 1.01 -6.11
N SER A 63 -10.77 2.05 -5.32
CA SER A 63 -10.72 2.01 -3.86
C SER A 63 -11.74 1.02 -3.28
N LEU A 64 -12.96 0.99 -3.83
CA LEU A 64 -13.98 0.02 -3.46
C LEU A 64 -13.54 -1.41 -3.83
N GLY A 65 -12.97 -1.60 -5.02
CA GLY A 65 -12.42 -2.89 -5.45
C GLY A 65 -11.31 -3.37 -4.53
N ALA A 66 -10.38 -2.50 -4.16
CA ALA A 66 -9.31 -2.79 -3.20
C ALA A 66 -9.86 -3.16 -1.82
N GLY A 67 -10.87 -2.43 -1.33
CA GLY A 67 -11.56 -2.76 -0.09
C GLY A 67 -12.24 -4.12 -0.12
N PHE A 68 -12.97 -4.43 -1.20
CA PHE A 68 -13.62 -5.72 -1.39
C PHE A 68 -12.60 -6.87 -1.46
N LEU A 69 -11.52 -6.70 -2.22
CA LEU A 69 -10.41 -7.65 -2.29
C LEU A 69 -9.73 -7.86 -0.93
N SER A 70 -9.61 -6.81 -0.12
CA SER A 70 -9.05 -6.92 1.24
C SER A 70 -9.92 -7.80 2.15
N VAL A 71 -11.24 -7.65 2.08
CA VAL A 71 -12.17 -8.47 2.89
C VAL A 71 -12.13 -9.92 2.44
N THR A 72 -12.17 -10.19 1.13
CA THR A 72 -12.11 -11.56 0.61
C THR A 72 -10.79 -12.23 0.91
N ALA A 73 -9.66 -11.51 0.79
CA ALA A 73 -8.34 -12.02 1.18
C ALA A 73 -8.28 -12.42 2.67
N GLY A 74 -8.91 -11.63 3.55
CA GLY A 74 -9.06 -11.97 4.97
C GLY A 74 -9.78 -13.31 5.17
N ILE A 75 -10.96 -13.47 4.55
CA ILE A 75 -11.76 -14.70 4.64
C ILE A 75 -10.97 -15.91 4.09
N THR A 76 -10.36 -15.75 2.92
CA THR A 76 -9.55 -16.81 2.30
C THR A 76 -8.39 -17.21 3.21
N SER A 77 -7.71 -16.25 3.84
CA SER A 77 -6.61 -16.55 4.77
C SER A 77 -7.07 -17.36 5.98
N HIS A 78 -8.25 -17.05 6.54
CA HIS A 78 -8.84 -17.81 7.66
C HIS A 78 -9.17 -19.25 7.25
N ILE A 79 -9.75 -19.46 6.06
CA ILE A 79 -10.09 -20.80 5.56
C ILE A 79 -8.82 -21.62 5.32
N VAL A 80 -7.80 -21.03 4.69
CA VAL A 80 -6.52 -21.70 4.39
C VAL A 80 -5.80 -22.14 5.67
N VAL A 81 -5.77 -21.28 6.70
CA VAL A 81 -5.16 -21.64 8.00
C VAL A 81 -5.98 -22.74 8.69
N GLY A 82 -7.32 -22.70 8.59
CA GLY A 82 -8.20 -23.71 9.17
C GLY A 82 -8.00 -25.12 8.59
N ILE A 83 -7.76 -25.24 7.28
CA ILE A 83 -7.56 -26.53 6.61
C ILE A 83 -6.15 -27.06 6.83
N SER A 84 -5.14 -26.20 6.68
CA SER A 84 -3.75 -26.66 6.61
C SER A 84 -3.02 -26.65 7.95
N LYS A 85 -3.57 -26.02 9.01
CA LYS A 85 -2.95 -25.84 10.34
C LYS A 85 -1.57 -25.15 10.34
N VAL A 86 -1.07 -24.73 9.17
CA VAL A 86 0.22 -24.08 8.98
C VAL A 86 -0.02 -22.58 8.79
N ILE A 87 0.43 -21.80 9.76
CA ILE A 87 0.28 -20.33 9.80
C ILE A 87 1.08 -19.64 8.68
N VAL A 88 2.04 -20.33 8.07
CA VAL A 88 2.97 -19.81 7.05
C VAL A 88 2.35 -19.74 5.64
N LEU A 89 1.35 -20.58 5.35
CA LEU A 89 0.77 -20.72 4.01
C LEU A 89 0.16 -19.44 3.41
N PRO A 90 -0.62 -18.61 4.13
CA PRO A 90 -1.16 -17.38 3.54
C PRO A 90 -0.06 -16.42 3.05
N TYR A 91 1.12 -16.42 3.70
CA TYR A 91 2.24 -15.58 3.26
C TYR A 91 2.86 -16.05 1.95
N ILE A 92 2.92 -17.36 1.72
CA ILE A 92 3.43 -17.94 0.47
C ILE A 92 2.44 -17.64 -0.67
N LEU A 93 1.14 -17.75 -0.41
CA LEU A 93 0.10 -17.39 -1.40
C LEU A 93 0.22 -15.93 -1.84
N SER A 94 0.44 -14.99 -0.90
CA SER A 94 0.63 -13.58 -1.25
C SER A 94 1.83 -13.35 -2.17
N ILE A 95 2.95 -14.07 -1.97
CA ILE A 95 4.14 -13.98 -2.84
C ILE A 95 3.78 -14.38 -4.28
N VAL A 96 3.06 -15.48 -4.45
CA VAL A 96 2.67 -15.96 -5.79
C VAL A 96 1.75 -14.95 -6.48
N THR A 97 0.75 -14.42 -5.77
CA THR A 97 -0.16 -13.40 -6.32
C THR A 97 0.59 -12.12 -6.71
N LEU A 98 1.57 -11.68 -5.91
CA LEU A 98 2.42 -10.53 -6.23
C LEU A 98 3.26 -10.74 -7.49
N ILE A 99 3.78 -11.95 -7.70
CA ILE A 99 4.55 -12.27 -8.91
C ILE A 99 3.65 -12.22 -10.14
N ILE A 100 2.46 -12.86 -10.08
CA ILE A 100 1.49 -12.86 -11.18
C ILE A 100 1.06 -11.43 -11.51
N GLY A 101 0.72 -10.63 -10.49
CA GLY A 101 0.38 -9.22 -10.68
C GLY A 101 1.51 -8.41 -11.31
N GLY A 102 2.75 -8.61 -10.84
CA GLY A 102 3.93 -7.98 -11.41
C GLY A 102 4.13 -8.30 -12.89
N VAL A 103 4.00 -9.57 -13.27
CA VAL A 103 4.10 -10.00 -14.68
C VAL A 103 2.99 -9.38 -15.53
N PHE A 104 1.76 -9.36 -15.01
CA PHE A 104 0.61 -8.77 -15.71
C PHE A 104 0.79 -7.27 -15.96
N ILE A 105 1.25 -6.53 -14.95
CA ILE A 105 1.61 -5.11 -15.05
C ILE A 105 2.66 -4.93 -16.14
N THR A 106 3.77 -5.67 -16.11
CA THR A 106 4.85 -5.51 -17.10
C THR A 106 4.45 -5.89 -18.52
N SER A 107 3.47 -6.78 -18.69
CA SER A 107 3.01 -7.23 -20.01
C SER A 107 1.96 -6.31 -20.63
N GLN A 108 1.13 -5.66 -19.80
CA GLN A 108 -0.01 -4.87 -20.28
C GLN A 108 0.31 -3.37 -20.34
N TRP A 109 1.27 -2.90 -19.53
CA TRP A 109 1.63 -1.48 -19.53
C TRP A 109 2.61 -1.12 -20.64
N ASN A 110 2.17 -0.21 -21.51
CA ASN A 110 3.08 0.48 -22.41
C ASN A 110 3.77 1.63 -21.67
N GLU A 111 5.08 1.78 -21.84
CA GLU A 111 5.87 2.74 -21.07
C GLU A 111 5.60 4.16 -21.57
N ASN A 112 4.75 4.90 -20.86
CA ASN A 112 4.50 6.30 -21.16
C ASN A 112 5.69 7.14 -20.63
N ARG A 113 6.59 7.50 -21.54
CA ARG A 113 7.66 8.46 -21.26
C ARG A 113 7.07 9.86 -21.32
N SER A 114 6.86 10.47 -20.16
CA SER A 114 6.64 11.92 -20.10
C SER A 114 7.78 12.62 -20.84
N VAL A 115 7.42 13.56 -21.72
CA VAL A 115 8.32 14.28 -22.62
C VAL A 115 9.41 15.08 -21.86
N ASP A 116 9.23 15.28 -20.55
CA ASP A 116 10.04 16.15 -19.68
C ASP A 116 11.03 15.45 -18.73
N ALA A 117 11.48 14.21 -19.02
CA ALA A 117 12.48 13.55 -18.18
C ALA A 117 13.62 12.90 -18.98
N PRO A 118 14.88 13.13 -18.55
CA PRO A 118 15.26 12.95 -17.15
C PRO A 118 15.71 14.24 -16.44
N LEU A 119 14.87 14.75 -15.53
CA LEU A 119 15.33 15.69 -14.51
C LEU A 119 16.11 14.91 -13.42
N PRO A 120 17.27 15.41 -12.94
CA PRO A 120 18.00 14.74 -11.87
C PRO A 120 17.18 14.75 -10.57
N PHE A 121 17.20 13.63 -9.82
CA PHE A 121 16.45 13.43 -8.56
C PHE A 121 16.53 14.63 -7.58
N LYS A 122 17.70 15.28 -7.49
CA LYS A 122 17.91 16.45 -6.63
C LYS A 122 17.01 17.64 -7.00
N ASN A 123 16.75 17.84 -8.29
CA ASN A 123 15.90 18.92 -8.78
C ASN A 123 14.41 18.59 -8.58
N VAL A 124 14.03 17.32 -8.66
CA VAL A 124 12.66 16.86 -8.38
C VAL A 124 12.33 17.06 -6.90
N ILE A 125 13.22 16.64 -6.00
CA ILE A 125 13.05 16.83 -4.56
C ILE A 125 13.04 18.32 -4.21
N GLY A 126 13.94 19.11 -4.81
CA GLY A 126 13.98 20.56 -4.62
C GLY A 126 12.70 21.28 -5.06
N LYS A 127 12.15 20.92 -6.22
CA LYS A 127 10.87 21.44 -6.70
C LYS A 127 9.70 21.00 -5.81
N ALA A 128 9.65 19.74 -5.41
CA ALA A 128 8.60 19.24 -4.51
C ALA A 128 8.64 19.97 -3.15
N LEU A 129 9.83 20.15 -2.58
CA LEU A 129 10.00 20.87 -1.31
C LEU A 129 9.63 22.36 -1.45
N ALA A 130 9.95 22.99 -2.58
CA ALA A 130 9.55 24.36 -2.86
C ALA A 130 8.02 24.52 -2.98
N VAL A 131 7.34 23.58 -3.64
CA VAL A 131 5.87 23.57 -3.80
C VAL A 131 5.15 23.34 -2.47
N ILE A 132 5.67 22.44 -1.64
CA ILE A 132 5.15 22.21 -0.29
C ILE A 132 5.33 23.47 0.57
N ARG A 133 6.47 24.15 0.44
CA ARG A 133 6.77 25.38 1.17
C ARG A 133 5.92 26.58 0.70
N SER A 134 5.57 26.65 -0.58
CA SER A 134 4.76 27.75 -1.12
C SER A 134 3.28 27.64 -0.74
N ASN A 135 2.77 26.42 -0.48
CA ASN A 135 1.36 26.17 -0.19
C ASN A 135 1.18 25.63 1.24
N PRO A 136 1.04 26.51 2.26
CA PRO A 136 0.92 26.08 3.65
C PRO A 136 -0.32 25.22 3.91
N MET A 137 -1.41 25.42 3.16
CA MET A 137 -2.63 24.62 3.28
C MET A 137 -2.40 23.16 2.87
N ALA A 138 -1.67 22.93 1.77
CA ALA A 138 -1.34 21.57 1.32
C ALA A 138 -0.48 20.84 2.37
N PHE A 139 0.49 21.54 2.96
CA PHE A 139 1.32 20.98 4.03
C PHE A 139 0.49 20.58 5.26
N VAL A 140 -0.42 21.44 5.72
CA VAL A 140 -1.29 21.14 6.88
C VAL A 140 -2.19 19.93 6.61
N ILE A 141 -2.75 19.82 5.41
CA ILE A 141 -3.59 18.68 5.02
C ILE A 141 -2.76 17.38 5.05
N SER A 142 -1.56 17.37 4.47
CA SER A 142 -0.69 16.20 4.45
C SER A 142 -0.23 15.76 5.84
N VAL A 143 0.10 16.70 6.73
CA VAL A 143 0.48 16.38 8.11
C VAL A 143 -0.70 15.81 8.88
N THR A 144 -1.88 16.43 8.75
CA THR A 144 -3.09 15.98 9.43
C THR A 144 -3.52 14.59 8.95
N SER A 145 -3.47 14.33 7.64
CA SER A 145 -3.80 13.01 7.08
C SER A 145 -2.81 11.95 7.53
N CYS A 146 -1.51 12.25 7.53
CA CYS A 146 -0.47 11.33 8.01
C CYS A 146 -0.67 10.97 9.50
N CYS A 147 -0.98 11.96 10.35
CA CYS A 147 -1.27 11.70 11.76
C CYS A 147 -2.54 10.85 11.94
N ALA A 148 -3.59 11.11 11.15
CA ALA A 148 -4.84 10.35 11.22
C ALA A 148 -4.64 8.89 10.78
N GLU A 149 -3.93 8.66 9.67
CA GLU A 149 -3.58 7.32 9.19
C GLU A 149 -2.75 6.57 10.24
N MET A 150 -1.70 7.20 10.78
CA MET A 150 -0.85 6.62 11.81
C MET A 150 -1.64 6.22 13.07
N ALA A 151 -2.56 7.07 13.53
CA ALA A 151 -3.43 6.75 14.66
C ALA A 151 -4.32 5.54 14.38
N SER A 152 -4.89 5.45 13.17
CA SER A 152 -5.73 4.32 12.76
C SER A 152 -4.94 3.00 12.70
N GLN A 153 -3.72 3.01 12.17
CA GLN A 153 -2.87 1.81 12.14
C GLN A 153 -2.45 1.40 13.54
N MET A 154 -2.12 2.35 14.42
CA MET A 154 -1.76 2.03 15.81
C MET A 154 -2.92 1.33 16.54
N PHE A 155 -4.16 1.78 16.34
CA PHE A 155 -5.34 1.12 16.88
C PHE A 155 -5.47 -0.34 16.38
N VAL A 156 -5.28 -0.58 15.08
CA VAL A 156 -5.34 -1.92 14.48
C VAL A 156 -4.21 -2.85 14.96
N PHE A 157 -3.07 -2.32 15.38
CA PHE A 157 -2.04 -3.16 16.01
C PHE A 157 -2.35 -3.51 17.47
N VAL A 158 -3.04 -2.62 18.18
CA VAL A 158 -3.23 -2.72 19.63
C VAL A 158 -4.54 -3.43 20.01
N TRP A 159 -5.58 -3.39 19.17
CA TRP A 159 -6.87 -3.98 19.54
C TRP A 159 -6.78 -5.49 19.85
N ALA A 160 -6.13 -6.30 18.99
CA ALA A 160 -6.02 -7.74 19.20
C ALA A 160 -5.35 -8.15 20.53
N PRO A 161 -4.17 -7.63 20.91
CA PRO A 161 -3.58 -7.94 22.21
C PRO A 161 -4.36 -7.35 23.40
N LEU A 162 -5.08 -6.24 23.21
CA LEU A 162 -5.98 -5.71 24.26
C LEU A 162 -7.15 -6.65 24.53
N PHE A 163 -7.78 -7.20 23.48
CA PHE A 163 -8.87 -8.16 23.63
C PHE A 163 -8.43 -9.43 24.34
N ILE A 164 -7.26 -9.98 23.98
CA ILE A 164 -6.69 -11.17 24.63
C ILE A 164 -6.41 -10.89 26.13
N ARG A 165 -5.89 -9.70 26.47
CA ARG A 165 -5.65 -9.32 27.87
C ARG A 165 -6.95 -9.14 28.66
N ALA A 166 -7.99 -8.57 28.04
CA ALA A 166 -9.29 -8.37 28.68
C ALA A 166 -9.94 -9.71 29.03
N GLU A 167 -9.90 -10.69 28.12
CA GLU A 167 -10.42 -12.05 28.35
C GLU A 167 -9.72 -12.75 29.54
N HIS A 168 -8.39 -12.69 29.60
CA HIS A 168 -7.62 -13.24 30.73
C HIS A 168 -7.93 -12.56 32.07
N SER A 169 -8.30 -11.28 32.07
CA SER A 169 -8.71 -10.56 33.29
C SER A 169 -10.14 -10.89 33.74
N GLY A 170 -11.03 -11.24 32.80
CA GLY A 170 -12.40 -11.66 33.07
C GLY A 170 -12.49 -13.07 33.68
N MET A 171 -11.60 -13.99 33.30
CA MET A 171 -11.52 -15.34 33.89
C MET A 171 -10.98 -15.39 35.33
N LYS A 172 -10.42 -14.29 35.86
CA LYS A 172 -9.89 -14.21 37.24
C LYS A 172 -10.91 -13.67 38.26
N ARG A 173 -12.14 -13.39 37.85
CA ARG A 173 -13.28 -13.05 38.72
C ARG A 173 -14.28 -14.19 38.74
#